data_AF-A0A1I3G3Q9-F1
#
_entry.id   AF-A0A1I3G3Q9-F1
#
_cell.length_a   1.000
_cell.length_b   1.000
_cell.length_c   1.000
_cell.angle_alpha   90.00
_cell.angle_beta   90.00
_cell.angle_gamma   90.00
#
_symmetry.space_group_name_H-M   'P 1'
#
loop_
_entity.id
_entity.type
_entity.pdbx_description
1 polymer ?
#
loop_
_entity_poly.entity_id
_entity_poly.type
_entity_poly.pdbx_seq_one_letter_code
_entity_poly.pdbx_strand_id
1 'polypeptide(L)'
;MHAPTTTANYLAILALIYAALALQVIRLRRSNGAAFDDGGNERLRSAIRAHGNFMEYVPIITLMGALLEMSGVSPLRIHLLMGALVLSRLLHPLGMYATPGSLRFVICRGGSIFLTIGLLVSSALTVLSRLPWAAVADEISDQAIATIHFLQVIHVILTL
;
A
#
# COMPACT_ATOMS: atom_id res chain seq x y z
N MET A 1 8.69 12.10 -18.40
CA MET A 1 8.53 11.03 -17.39
C MET A 1 8.41 9.71 -18.13
N HIS A 2 9.28 8.74 -17.87
CA HIS A 2 9.13 7.41 -18.46
C HIS A 2 8.05 6.64 -17.68
N ALA A 3 7.26 5.83 -18.39
CA ALA A 3 6.28 4.96 -17.75
C ALA A 3 6.98 4.00 -16.78
N PRO A 4 6.43 3.72 -15.59
CA PRO A 4 7.04 2.83 -14.60
C PRO A 4 6.84 1.36 -15.01
N THR A 5 7.60 0.92 -16.03
CA THR A 5 7.44 -0.40 -16.66
C THR A 5 7.79 -1.53 -15.69
N THR A 6 8.78 -1.32 -14.81
CA THR A 6 9.18 -2.32 -13.82
C THR A 6 8.04 -2.56 -12.85
N THR A 7 7.56 -1.49 -12.20
CA THR A 7 6.44 -1.58 -11.27
C THR A 7 5.17 -2.10 -11.95
N ALA A 8 4.89 -1.70 -13.20
CA ALA A 8 3.73 -2.20 -13.95
C ALA A 8 3.75 -3.72 -14.16
N ASN A 9 4.91 -4.30 -14.48
CA ASN A 9 5.06 -5.75 -14.65
C ASN A 9 4.75 -6.51 -13.36
N TYR A 10 5.27 -6.05 -12.23
CA TYR A 10 4.96 -6.65 -10.92
C TYR A 10 3.51 -6.42 -10.51
N LEU A 11 2.93 -5.25 -10.82
CA LEU A 11 1.52 -4.96 -10.56
C LEU A 11 0.60 -5.91 -11.33
N ALA A 12 0.93 -6.27 -12.57
CA ALA A 12 0.18 -7.26 -13.34
C ALA A 12 0.19 -8.64 -12.66
N ILE A 13 1.36 -9.08 -12.16
CA ILE A 13 1.48 -10.34 -11.39
C ILE A 13 0.64 -10.27 -10.11
N LEU A 14 0.74 -9.16 -9.37
CA LEU A 14 -0.04 -8.91 -8.17
C LEU A 14 -1.55 -8.92 -8.45
N ALA A 15 -2.00 -8.34 -9.57
CA ALA A 15 -3.40 -8.36 -9.97
C ALA A 15 -3.91 -9.80 -10.22
N LEU A 16 -3.09 -10.68 -10.79
CA LEU A 16 -3.43 -12.09 -10.96
C LEU A 16 -3.54 -12.82 -9.61
N ILE A 17 -2.62 -12.55 -8.68
CA ILE A 17 -2.68 -13.09 -7.31
C ILE A 17 -3.96 -12.60 -6.61
N TYR A 18 -4.28 -11.31 -6.75
CA TYR A 18 -5.49 -10.73 -6.19
C TYR A 18 -6.76 -11.40 -6.74
N ALA A 19 -6.83 -11.59 -8.06
CA ALA A 19 -7.94 -12.28 -8.71
C ALA A 19 -8.08 -13.73 -8.18
N ALA A 20 -6.98 -14.45 -7.99
CA ALA A 20 -7.01 -15.80 -7.42
C ALA A 20 -7.59 -15.82 -5.99
N LEU A 21 -7.19 -14.87 -5.14
CA LEU A 21 -7.74 -14.72 -3.79
C LEU A 21 -9.23 -14.37 -3.82
N ALA A 22 -9.65 -13.47 -4.72
CA ALA A 22 -11.04 -13.08 -4.87
C ALA A 22 -11.91 -14.28 -5.28
N LEU A 23 -11.46 -15.05 -6.28
CA LEU A 23 -12.13 -16.28 -6.72
C LEU A 23 -12.22 -17.31 -5.58
N GLN A 24 -11.17 -17.43 -4.76
CA GLN A 24 -11.19 -18.33 -3.60
C GLN A 24 -12.26 -17.92 -2.57
N VAL A 25 -12.39 -16.62 -2.26
CA VAL A 25 -13.45 -16.10 -1.38
C VAL A 25 -14.83 -16.40 -1.97
N ILE A 26 -15.04 -16.13 -3.26
CA ILE A 26 -16.33 -16.38 -3.95
C ILE A 26 -16.70 -17.87 -3.88
N ARG A 27 -15.75 -18.77 -4.15
CA ARG A 27 -15.98 -20.22 -4.07
C ARG A 27 -16.37 -20.66 -2.67
N LEU A 28 -15.66 -20.18 -1.64
CA LEU A 28 -15.93 -20.52 -0.25
C LEU A 28 -17.25 -19.93 0.27
N ARG A 29 -17.65 -18.74 -0.19
CA ARG A 29 -18.97 -18.16 0.15
C ARG A 29 -20.11 -19.01 -0.40
N ARG A 30 -19.99 -19.41 -1.67
CA ARG A 30 -20.99 -20.28 -2.32
C ARG A 30 -21.10 -21.64 -1.63
N SER A 31 -19.98 -22.26 -1.28
CA SER A 31 -20.01 -23.59 -0.64
C SER A 31 -20.56 -23.56 0.79
N ASN A 32 -20.41 -22.45 1.52
CA ASN A 32 -20.85 -22.33 2.91
C ASN A 32 -22.22 -21.64 3.05
N GLY A 33 -22.89 -21.26 1.96
CA GLY A 33 -24.16 -20.52 2.01
C GLY A 33 -24.05 -19.15 2.70
N ALA A 34 -22.84 -18.59 2.80
CA ALA A 34 -22.55 -17.39 3.57
C ALA A 34 -22.49 -16.15 2.66
N ALA A 35 -23.64 -15.49 2.50
CA ALA A 35 -23.80 -14.37 1.57
C ALA A 35 -22.98 -13.13 1.97
N PHE A 36 -23.05 -12.71 3.24
CA PHE A 36 -22.41 -11.48 3.72
C PHE A 36 -21.30 -11.73 4.74
N ASP A 37 -21.47 -12.72 5.61
CA ASP A 37 -20.51 -13.05 6.68
C ASP A 37 -19.63 -14.27 6.33
N ASP A 38 -18.83 -14.78 7.26
CA ASP A 38 -18.03 -16.00 7.10
C ASP A 38 -18.78 -17.29 7.48
N GLY A 39 -20.03 -17.18 7.94
CA GLY A 39 -20.89 -18.32 8.24
C GLY A 39 -20.32 -19.26 9.32
N GLY A 40 -19.42 -18.75 10.19
CA GLY A 40 -18.72 -19.55 11.19
C GLY A 40 -17.59 -20.41 10.63
N ASN A 41 -17.28 -20.32 9.33
CA ASN A 41 -16.24 -21.14 8.69
C ASN A 41 -14.86 -20.45 8.78
N GLU A 42 -13.93 -21.04 9.53
CA GLU A 42 -12.57 -20.52 9.71
C GLU A 42 -11.81 -20.34 8.39
N ARG A 43 -11.97 -21.26 7.42
CA ARG A 43 -11.30 -21.16 6.12
C ARG A 43 -11.83 -19.98 5.30
N LEU A 44 -13.14 -19.72 5.35
CA LEU A 44 -13.73 -18.56 4.70
C LEU A 44 -13.27 -17.27 5.38
N ARG A 45 -13.23 -17.23 6.72
CA ARG A 45 -12.69 -16.10 7.49
C ARG A 45 -11.23 -15.79 7.10
N SER A 46 -10.37 -16.82 7.03
CA SER A 46 -8.98 -16.67 6.60
C SER A 46 -8.85 -16.19 5.15
N ALA A 47 -9.67 -16.72 4.24
CA ALA A 47 -9.69 -16.26 2.83
C ALA A 47 -10.11 -14.79 2.70
N ILE A 48 -11.17 -14.38 3.42
CA ILE A 48 -11.64 -12.99 3.44
C ILE A 48 -10.54 -12.06 3.98
N ARG A 49 -9.86 -12.43 5.07
CA ARG A 49 -8.75 -11.62 5.61
C ARG A 49 -7.52 -11.60 4.70
N ALA A 50 -7.17 -12.70 4.05
CA ALA A 50 -6.08 -12.73 3.08
C ALA A 50 -6.36 -11.80 1.88
N HIS A 51 -7.58 -11.85 1.36
CA HIS A 51 -8.04 -10.96 0.28
C HIS A 51 -8.10 -9.49 0.71
N GLY A 52 -8.70 -9.19 1.87
CA GLY A 52 -8.80 -7.84 2.41
C GLY A 52 -7.43 -7.21 2.67
N ASN A 53 -6.51 -7.95 3.30
CA ASN A 53 -5.15 -7.49 3.53
C ASN A 53 -4.41 -7.19 2.22
N PHE A 54 -4.64 -7.97 1.16
CA PHE A 54 -4.06 -7.68 -0.14
C PHE A 54 -4.50 -6.30 -0.65
N MET A 55 -5.80 -5.98 -0.58
CA MET A 55 -6.34 -4.69 -1.01
C MET A 55 -5.92 -3.51 -0.14
N GLU A 56 -5.70 -3.74 1.16
CA GLU A 56 -5.26 -2.70 2.09
C GLU A 56 -3.83 -2.21 1.78
N TYR A 57 -2.93 -3.13 1.41
CA TYR A 57 -1.49 -2.81 1.32
C TYR A 57 -0.93 -2.76 -0.09
N VAL A 58 -1.41 -3.59 -1.01
CA VAL A 58 -0.79 -3.68 -2.35
C VAL A 58 -0.96 -2.39 -3.15
N PRO A 59 -2.17 -1.81 -3.29
CA PRO A 59 -2.36 -0.61 -4.11
C PRO A 59 -1.50 0.57 -3.66
N ILE A 60 -1.38 0.79 -2.34
CA ILE A 60 -0.60 1.92 -1.82
C ILE A 60 0.91 1.69 -2.03
N ILE A 61 1.42 0.47 -1.78
CA ILE A 61 2.86 0.15 -1.97
C ILE A 61 3.24 0.19 -3.45
N THR A 62 2.40 -0.32 -4.36
CA THR A 62 2.70 -0.27 -5.79
C THR A 62 2.60 1.15 -6.35
N LEU A 63 1.67 1.98 -5.85
CA LEU A 63 1.62 3.40 -6.18
C LEU A 63 2.91 4.13 -5.78
N MET A 64 3.38 3.92 -4.54
CA MET A 64 4.66 4.49 -4.12
C MET A 64 5.83 3.95 -4.93
N GLY A 65 5.84 2.65 -5.26
CA GLY A 65 6.86 2.06 -6.14
C GLY A 65 6.91 2.72 -7.52
N ALA A 66 5.74 2.99 -8.13
CA ALA A 66 5.64 3.68 -9.40
C ALA A 66 6.18 5.11 -9.32
N LEU A 67 5.81 5.86 -8.26
CA LEU A 67 6.31 7.21 -8.03
C LEU A 67 7.83 7.22 -7.83
N LEU A 68 8.38 6.23 -7.11
CA LEU A 68 9.82 6.09 -6.90
C LEU A 68 10.56 5.76 -8.20
N GLU A 69 10.02 4.87 -9.04
CA GLU A 69 10.56 4.56 -10.37
C GLU A 69 10.56 5.81 -11.26
N MET A 70 9.45 6.54 -11.31
CA MET A 70 9.32 7.80 -12.05
C MET A 70 10.25 8.90 -11.53
N SER A 71 10.58 8.87 -10.23
CA SER A 71 11.53 9.79 -9.59
C SER A 71 13.01 9.43 -9.84
N GLY A 72 13.29 8.39 -10.64
CA GLY A 72 14.65 7.99 -10.99
C GLY A 72 15.38 7.20 -9.89
N VAL A 73 14.65 6.49 -9.02
CA VAL A 73 15.26 5.51 -8.13
C VAL A 73 15.88 4.38 -8.96
N SER A 74 17.05 3.89 -8.53
CA SER A 74 17.77 2.80 -9.21
C SER A 74 16.84 1.61 -9.52
N PRO A 75 16.86 1.07 -10.76
CA PRO A 75 16.03 -0.07 -11.15
C PRO A 75 16.17 -1.28 -10.21
N LEU A 76 17.38 -1.54 -9.71
CA LEU A 76 17.63 -2.63 -8.76
C LEU A 76 16.81 -2.46 -7.47
N ARG A 77 16.70 -1.24 -6.94
CA ARG A 77 15.90 -0.98 -5.73
C ARG A 77 14.41 -1.19 -5.98
N ILE A 78 13.92 -0.82 -7.16
CA ILE A 78 12.53 -1.06 -7.56
C ILE A 78 12.25 -2.56 -7.68
N HIS A 79 13.15 -3.33 -8.32
CA HIS A 79 13.03 -4.79 -8.38
C HIS A 79 13.02 -5.43 -6.99
N LEU A 80 13.90 -5.00 -6.08
CA LEU A 80 13.94 -5.53 -4.71
C LEU A 80 12.64 -5.21 -3.95
N LEU A 81 12.16 -3.98 -4.04
CA LEU A 81 10.92 -3.54 -3.37
C LEU A 81 9.71 -4.29 -3.91
N MET A 82 9.53 -4.33 -5.24
CA MET A 82 8.38 -4.96 -5.89
C MET A 82 8.44 -6.49 -5.78
N GLY A 83 9.63 -7.07 -5.90
CA GLY A 83 9.85 -8.51 -5.71
C GLY A 83 9.57 -8.94 -4.26
N ALA A 84 10.02 -8.16 -3.28
CA ALA A 84 9.71 -8.40 -1.87
C ALA A 84 8.21 -8.27 -1.58
N LEU A 85 7.50 -7.34 -2.24
CA LEU A 85 6.05 -7.24 -2.11
C LEU A 85 5.34 -8.50 -2.63
N VAL A 86 5.72 -9.01 -3.80
CA VAL A 86 5.18 -10.27 -4.33
C VAL A 86 5.45 -11.42 -3.37
N LEU A 87 6.69 -11.56 -2.87
CA LEU A 87 7.04 -12.60 -1.92
C LEU A 87 6.19 -12.51 -0.63
N SER A 88 6.04 -11.31 -0.07
CA SER A 88 5.17 -11.05 1.07
C SER A 88 3.73 -11.50 0.82
N ARG A 89 3.18 -11.23 -0.37
CA ARG A 89 1.82 -11.63 -0.75
C ARG A 89 1.62 -13.12 -0.94
N LEU A 90 2.66 -13.84 -1.35
CA LEU A 90 2.61 -15.30 -1.45
C LEU A 90 2.73 -15.96 -0.07
N LEU A 91 3.57 -15.43 0.82
CA LEU A 91 3.76 -15.96 2.17
C LEU A 91 2.55 -15.72 3.08
N HIS A 92 1.86 -14.60 2.95
CA HIS A 92 0.77 -14.23 3.87
C HIS A 92 -0.38 -15.25 3.91
N PRO A 93 -1.00 -15.66 2.77
CA PRO A 93 -2.04 -16.71 2.78
C PRO A 93 -1.54 -18.04 3.33
N LEU A 94 -0.28 -18.43 3.04
CA LEU A 94 0.32 -19.66 3.57
C LEU A 94 0.39 -19.64 5.11
N GLY A 95 0.67 -18.47 5.69
CA GLY A 95 0.63 -18.26 7.15
C GLY A 95 -0.79 -18.25 7.71
N MET A 96 -1.78 -17.75 6.96
CA MET A 96 -3.20 -17.73 7.36
C MET A 96 -3.85 -19.11 7.44
N TYR A 97 -3.37 -20.06 6.62
CA TYR A 97 -3.85 -21.45 6.63
C TYR A 97 -3.01 -22.38 7.51
N ALA A 98 -1.93 -21.88 8.12
CA ALA A 98 -1.10 -22.66 9.02
C ALA A 98 -1.75 -22.79 10.41
N THR A 99 -1.52 -23.94 11.06
CA THR A 99 -1.97 -24.18 12.43
C THR A 99 -1.41 -23.11 13.38
N PRO A 100 -2.24 -22.48 14.22
CA PRO A 100 -1.78 -21.50 15.20
C PRO A 100 -0.64 -22.05 16.08
N GLY A 101 0.40 -21.25 16.28
CA GLY A 101 1.59 -21.65 17.07
C GLY A 101 2.62 -22.51 16.33
N SER A 102 2.36 -22.95 15.10
CA SER A 102 3.36 -23.67 14.30
C SER A 102 4.48 -22.75 13.78
N LEU A 103 5.65 -23.32 13.50
CA LEU A 103 6.77 -22.59 12.89
C LEU A 103 6.38 -21.91 11.56
N ARG A 104 5.52 -22.58 10.77
CA ARG A 104 4.96 -22.02 9.52
C ARG A 104 4.08 -20.81 9.78
N PHE A 105 3.25 -20.85 10.83
CA PHE A 105 2.43 -19.71 11.25
C PHE A 105 3.31 -18.52 11.63
N VAL A 106 4.30 -18.72 12.50
CA VAL A 106 5.18 -17.62 12.96
C VAL A 106 5.96 -17.01 11.80
N ILE A 107 6.62 -17.84 10.97
CA ILE A 107 7.46 -17.35 9.88
C ILE A 107 6.63 -16.74 8.76
N CYS A 108 5.59 -17.42 8.27
CA CYS A 108 4.85 -16.96 7.10
C CYS A 108 3.89 -15.82 7.43
N ARG A 109 3.20 -15.88 8.58
CA ARG A 109 2.29 -14.80 9.02
C ARG A 109 3.06 -13.63 9.61
N GLY A 110 3.93 -13.88 10.58
CA GLY A 110 4.73 -12.82 11.20
C GLY A 110 5.68 -12.16 10.20
N GLY A 111 6.44 -12.96 9.46
CA GLY A 111 7.38 -12.48 8.46
C GLY A 111 6.72 -11.69 7.33
N SER A 112 5.54 -12.10 6.85
CA SER A 112 4.82 -11.32 5.84
C SER A 112 4.34 -9.98 6.38
N ILE A 113 3.86 -9.90 7.63
CA ILE A 113 3.46 -8.65 8.28
C ILE A 113 4.65 -7.69 8.39
N PHE A 114 5.77 -8.14 8.98
CA PHE A 114 6.97 -7.31 9.11
C PHE A 114 7.49 -6.82 7.77
N LEU A 115 7.50 -7.70 6.76
CA LEU A 115 7.92 -7.34 5.41
C LEU A 115 6.97 -6.31 4.79
N THR A 116 5.66 -6.45 4.98
CA THR A 116 4.66 -5.48 4.47
C THR A 116 4.88 -4.10 5.06
N ILE A 117 4.96 -4.02 6.38
CA ILE A 117 5.09 -2.75 7.11
C ILE A 117 6.45 -2.12 6.79
N GLY A 118 7.51 -2.93 6.74
CA GLY A 118 8.85 -2.48 6.35
C GLY A 118 8.87 -1.90 4.94
N LEU A 119 8.19 -2.55 3.97
CA LEU A 119 8.07 -2.03 2.60
C LEU A 119 7.26 -0.73 2.55
N LEU A 120 6.14 -0.67 3.27
CA LEU A 120 5.30 0.54 3.35
C LEU A 120 6.10 1.72 3.93
N VAL A 121 6.74 1.53 5.08
CA VAL A 121 7.52 2.57 5.76
C VAL A 121 8.73 2.98 4.93
N SER A 122 9.50 2.03 4.39
CA SER A 122 10.67 2.36 3.56
C SER A 122 10.28 3.12 2.28
N SER A 123 9.18 2.74 1.64
CA SER A 123 8.64 3.45 0.47
C SER A 123 8.25 4.87 0.85
N ALA A 124 7.47 5.04 1.92
CA ALA A 124 7.01 6.35 2.39
C ALA A 124 8.19 7.26 2.74
N LEU A 125 9.17 6.77 3.51
CA LEU A 125 10.36 7.54 3.88
C LEU A 125 11.20 7.93 2.65
N THR A 126 11.30 7.05 1.66
CA THR A 126 12.06 7.35 0.42
C THR A 126 11.33 8.37 -0.46
N VAL A 127 10.01 8.36 -0.50
CA VAL A 127 9.22 9.39 -1.19
C VAL A 127 9.38 10.73 -0.45
N LEU A 128 9.22 10.73 0.87
CA LEU A 128 9.37 11.94 1.69
C LEU A 128 10.76 12.55 1.58
N SER A 129 11.83 11.74 1.51
CA SER A 129 13.19 12.26 1.37
C SER A 129 13.49 12.89 0.00
N ARG A 130 12.60 12.71 -0.98
CA ARG A 130 12.73 13.29 -2.33
C ARG A 130 11.85 14.52 -2.55
N LEU A 131 11.00 14.89 -1.60
CA LEU A 131 10.21 16.10 -1.70
C LEU A 131 11.12 17.34 -1.56
N PRO A 132 10.93 18.39 -2.38
CA PRO A 132 11.71 19.63 -2.30
C PRO A 132 11.19 20.48 -1.13
N TRP A 133 11.45 20.04 0.11
CA TRP A 133 10.92 20.67 1.32
C TRP A 133 11.19 22.16 1.43
N ALA A 134 12.33 22.64 0.93
CA ALA A 134 12.65 24.06 0.89
C ALA A 134 11.66 24.83 -0.01
N ALA A 135 11.47 24.39 -1.26
CA ALA A 135 10.53 25.02 -2.18
C ALA A 135 9.09 24.95 -1.67
N VAL A 136 8.70 23.84 -1.04
CA VAL A 136 7.39 23.70 -0.41
C VAL A 136 7.23 24.69 0.75
N ALA A 137 8.27 24.88 1.57
CA ALA A 137 8.24 25.84 2.66
C ALA A 137 8.15 27.29 2.15
N ASP A 138 8.90 27.61 1.09
CA ASP A 138 8.88 28.93 0.45
C ASP A 138 7.49 29.24 -0.11
N GLU A 139 6.88 28.31 -0.85
CA GLU A 139 5.53 28.45 -1.42
C GLU A 139 4.46 28.65 -0.32
N ILE A 140 4.54 27.87 0.76
CA ILE A 140 3.63 28.02 1.91
C ILE A 140 3.82 29.38 2.60
N SER A 141 5.07 29.84 2.75
CA SER A 141 5.40 31.14 3.33
C SER A 141 4.84 32.29 2.50
N ASP A 142 5.05 32.26 1.18
CA ASP A 142 4.58 33.29 0.26
C ASP A 142 3.04 33.39 0.26
N GLN A 143 2.36 32.24 0.29
CA GLN A 143 0.90 32.19 0.34
C GLN A 143 0.34 32.70 1.68
N ALA A 144 1.02 32.41 2.79
CA ALA A 144 0.67 32.96 4.10
C ALA A 144 0.85 34.48 4.14
N ILE A 145 1.97 35.01 3.65
CA ILE A 145 2.24 36.45 3.58
C ILE A 145 1.18 37.15 2.72
N ALA A 146 0.87 36.62 1.54
CA ALA A 146 -0.17 37.17 0.67
C ALA A 146 -1.55 37.21 1.34
N THR A 147 -1.90 36.16 2.09
CA THR A 147 -3.16 36.07 2.83
C THR A 147 -3.22 37.11 3.95
N ILE A 148 -2.13 37.30 4.69
CA ILE A 148 -2.03 38.32 5.75
C ILE A 148 -2.21 39.72 5.16
N HIS A 149 -1.51 40.03 4.06
CA HIS A 149 -1.66 41.33 3.39
C HIS A 149 -3.09 41.57 2.90
N PHE A 150 -3.75 40.55 2.34
CA PHE A 150 -5.14 40.65 1.91
C PHE A 150 -6.09 40.94 3.08
N LEU A 151 -5.91 40.24 4.21
CA LEU A 151 -6.71 40.47 5.43
C LEU A 151 -6.46 41.87 6.03
N GLN A 152 -5.21 42.35 6.00
CA GLN A 152 -4.88 43.71 6.42
C GLN A 152 -5.60 44.77 5.57
N VAL A 153 -5.63 44.60 4.25
CA VAL A 153 -6.35 45.51 3.33
C VAL A 153 -7.85 45.51 3.64
N ILE A 154 -8.46 44.35 3.85
CA ILE A 154 -9.89 44.25 4.22
C ILE A 154 -10.14 44.94 5.56
N HIS A 155 -9.31 44.70 6.57
CA HIS A 155 -9.47 45.30 7.89
C HIS A 155 -9.43 46.82 7.80
N VAL A 156 -8.44 47.39 7.08
CA VAL A 156 -8.33 48.83 6.85
C VAL A 156 -9.61 49.38 6.21
N ILE A 157 -10.13 48.73 5.16
CA ILE A 157 -11.37 49.14 4.48
C ILE A 157 -12.58 49.13 5.43
N LEU A 158 -12.70 48.11 6.29
CA LEU A 158 -13.83 47.98 7.22
C LEU A 158 -13.76 48.96 8.41
N THR A 159 -12.57 49.46 8.73
CA THR A 159 -12.34 50.42 9.82
C THR A 159 -12.36 51.89 9.39
N LEU A 160 -12.48 52.17 8.09
CA LEU A 160 -12.67 53.50 7.49
C LEU A 160 -14.17 53.85 7.39
#